data_AF-A0AAD8ANR3-F1
#
_entry.id   AF-A0AAD8ANR3-F1
#
_cell.length_a   1.000
_cell.length_b   1.000
_cell.length_c   1.000
_cell.angle_alpha   90.00
_cell.angle_beta   90.00
_cell.angle_gamma   90.00
#
_symmetry.space_group_name_H-M   'P 1'
#
loop_
_entity.id
_entity.type
_entity.pdbx_description
1 polymer ?
#
loop_
_entity_poly.entity_id
_entity_poly.type
_entity_poly.pdbx_seq_one_letter_code
_entity_poly.pdbx_strand_id
1 'polypeptide(L)'
;GYVDGDHKNSFTDKTLAAQKPEGYRIDYVMYRSMPGIKVTCTNYQFPLPERVPEQSFSYSDHEAVQVSLTIKKDKGRIDEAPASEEYVKTMSESIEVFDKALEKLIQDKRSYWLYSSVLFLTLLSTVGSESTYTFYKTASVVRIIITILLCYTLFMAFIWNRIEVNAILTGKLGMQHVHASLLRRKQSSF
;
A
#
# COMPACT_ATOMS: atom_id res chain seq x y z
N GLY A 1 -15.21 16.31 -2.56
CA GLY A 1 -14.51 17.47 -3.13
C GLY A 1 -13.09 17.43 -2.63
N TYR A 2 -12.13 17.59 -3.52
CA TYR A 2 -10.72 17.78 -3.17
C TYR A 2 -10.55 19.27 -2.87
N VAL A 3 -10.14 19.61 -1.66
CA VAL A 3 -9.72 20.98 -1.33
C VAL A 3 -8.22 20.93 -1.40
N ASP A 4 -7.66 21.66 -2.37
CA ASP A 4 -6.21 21.79 -2.55
C ASP A 4 -5.63 22.34 -1.24
N GLY A 5 -4.88 21.50 -0.54
CA GLY A 5 -4.55 21.68 0.87
C GLY A 5 -3.08 21.98 1.05
N ASP A 6 -2.80 23.14 1.64
CA ASP A 6 -1.51 23.59 2.20
C ASP A 6 -0.57 22.42 2.54
N HIS A 7 0.52 22.28 1.79
CA HIS A 7 1.39 21.11 1.86
C HIS A 7 2.45 21.31 2.96
N LYS A 8 2.39 20.45 4.00
CA LYS A 8 3.35 20.46 5.12
C LYS A 8 4.16 19.16 5.12
N ASN A 9 5.48 19.31 5.18
CA ASN A 9 6.45 18.21 5.09
C ASN A 9 7.58 18.38 6.11
N SER A 10 7.21 18.84 7.30
CA SER A 10 8.11 19.33 8.34
C SER A 10 9.02 18.28 8.97
N PHE A 11 8.53 17.05 8.97
CA PHE A 11 9.12 15.86 9.57
C PHE A 11 10.08 15.14 8.63
N THR A 12 10.05 15.46 7.33
CA THR A 12 10.93 14.84 6.33
C THR A 12 12.32 15.43 6.42
N ASP A 13 13.33 14.57 6.28
CA ASP A 13 14.72 15.01 6.22
C ASP A 13 14.92 16.05 5.12
N LYS A 14 15.72 17.09 5.40
CA LYS A 14 15.91 18.23 4.48
C LYS A 14 16.39 17.83 3.09
N THR A 15 17.19 16.76 2.98
CA THR A 15 17.67 16.27 1.66
C THR A 15 16.55 15.63 0.85
N LEU A 16 15.64 14.91 1.50
CA LEU A 16 14.46 14.31 0.86
C LEU A 16 13.38 15.36 0.57
N ALA A 17 13.19 16.32 1.47
CA ALA A 17 12.27 17.44 1.27
C ALA A 17 12.71 18.33 0.09
N ALA A 18 14.01 18.47 -0.17
CA ALA A 18 14.50 19.19 -1.36
C ALA A 18 14.15 18.48 -2.67
N GLN A 19 14.09 17.15 -2.68
CA GLN A 19 13.73 16.36 -3.87
C GLN A 19 12.21 16.25 -4.04
N LYS A 20 11.48 16.20 -2.92
CA LYS A 20 10.02 16.09 -2.90
C LYS A 20 9.43 17.03 -1.83
N PRO A 21 9.31 18.33 -2.14
CA PRO A 21 8.87 19.34 -1.16
C PRO A 21 7.48 19.04 -0.60
N GLU A 22 6.58 18.51 -1.45
CA GLU A 22 5.21 18.14 -1.11
C GLU A 22 5.09 16.90 -0.20
N GLY A 23 6.18 16.13 -0.02
CA GLY A 23 6.17 14.88 0.74
C GLY A 23 5.26 13.80 0.15
N TYR A 24 4.91 12.79 0.95
CA TYR A 24 3.88 11.80 0.62
C TYR A 24 2.76 11.92 1.66
N ARG A 25 1.56 12.26 1.20
CA ARG A 25 0.36 12.30 2.05
C ARG A 25 -0.22 10.88 2.15
N ILE A 26 -0.31 10.37 3.36
CA ILE A 26 -0.85 9.03 3.66
C ILE A 26 -2.04 9.06 4.62
N ASP A 27 -2.22 10.17 5.34
CA ASP A 27 -3.33 10.38 6.27
C ASP A 27 -4.49 11.11 5.57
N TYR A 28 -5.64 10.44 5.46
CA TYR A 28 -6.83 10.96 4.79
C TYR A 28 -8.09 10.69 5.62
N VAL A 29 -9.03 11.64 5.60
CA VAL A 29 -10.39 11.43 6.10
C VAL A 29 -11.34 11.36 4.90
N MET A 30 -11.91 10.19 4.65
CA MET A 30 -12.86 9.95 3.57
C MET A 30 -14.27 9.80 4.15
N TYR A 31 -15.27 10.35 3.46
CA TYR A 31 -16.68 10.20 3.83
C TYR A 31 -17.54 9.88 2.62
N ARG A 32 -18.65 9.18 2.85
CA ARG A 32 -19.67 8.88 1.86
C ARG A 32 -21.04 9.29 2.39
N SER A 33 -21.78 10.06 1.59
CA SER A 33 -23.16 10.42 1.92
C SER A 33 -24.11 9.26 1.63
N MET A 34 -25.10 9.05 2.51
CA MET A 34 -26.18 8.09 2.30
C MET A 34 -27.42 8.78 1.71
N PRO A 35 -28.33 8.05 1.03
CA PRO A 35 -29.63 8.61 0.64
C PRO A 35 -30.34 9.22 1.85
N GLY A 36 -30.93 10.41 1.69
CA GLY A 36 -31.57 11.10 2.80
C GLY A 36 -30.63 11.96 3.65
N ILE A 37 -29.32 11.93 3.36
CA ILE A 37 -28.28 12.63 4.13
C ILE A 37 -27.39 13.41 3.16
N LYS A 38 -27.16 14.68 3.50
CA LYS A 38 -26.20 15.57 2.86
C LYS A 38 -25.03 15.80 3.80
N VAL A 39 -23.82 15.45 3.35
CA VAL A 39 -22.57 15.66 4.11
C VAL A 39 -21.72 16.69 3.36
N THR A 40 -21.44 17.80 4.02
CA THR A 40 -20.58 18.86 3.47
C THR A 40 -19.34 19.00 4.34
N CYS A 41 -18.15 18.91 3.75
CA CYS A 41 -16.91 19.29 4.41
C CYS A 41 -16.87 20.82 4.51
N THR A 42 -16.92 21.36 5.73
CA THR A 42 -16.89 22.80 5.97
C THR A 42 -15.50 23.32 6.27
N ASN A 43 -14.63 22.46 6.82
CA ASN A 43 -13.25 22.82 7.11
C ASN A 43 -12.36 21.58 7.01
N TYR A 44 -11.15 21.79 6.49
CA TYR A 44 -10.05 20.83 6.45
C TYR A 44 -8.79 21.57 6.85
N GLN A 45 -8.10 21.10 7.89
CA GLN A 45 -6.91 21.78 8.40
C GLN A 45 -5.98 20.82 9.15
N PHE A 46 -4.78 21.34 9.42
CA PHE A 46 -3.83 20.75 10.36
C PHE A 46 -4.01 21.43 11.71
N PRO A 47 -4.43 20.71 12.77
CA PRO A 47 -4.75 21.31 14.06
C PRO A 47 -3.52 21.77 14.85
N LEU A 48 -2.33 21.27 14.48
CA LEU A 48 -1.08 21.57 15.16
C LEU A 48 -0.19 22.47 14.29
N PRO A 49 0.65 23.32 14.93
CA PRO A 49 1.71 24.00 14.21
C PRO A 49 2.75 22.98 13.72
N GLU A 50 3.53 23.41 12.74
CA GLU A 50 4.49 22.57 12.02
C GLU A 50 5.53 21.91 12.96
N ARG A 51 5.90 22.60 14.04
CA ARG A 51 6.85 22.11 15.04
C ARG A 51 6.38 22.36 16.46
N VAL A 52 6.97 21.63 17.40
CA VAL A 52 6.84 21.95 18.82
C VAL A 52 7.40 23.37 19.05
N PRO A 53 6.68 24.25 19.77
CA PRO A 53 7.13 25.60 20.05
C PRO A 53 8.57 25.64 20.55
N GLU A 54 9.37 26.50 19.94
CA GLU A 54 10.80 26.70 20.26
C GLU A 54 11.71 25.48 20.04
N GLN A 55 11.20 24.42 19.42
CA GLN A 55 11.97 23.22 19.12
C GLN A 55 12.19 23.03 17.63
N SER A 56 13.26 22.31 17.29
CA SER A 56 13.58 21.95 15.91
C SER A 56 12.86 20.70 15.41
N PHE A 57 12.09 20.02 16.27
CA PHE A 57 11.40 18.77 15.96
C PHE A 57 9.87 18.93 15.94
N SER A 58 9.21 18.09 15.16
CA SER A 58 7.74 18.04 15.04
C SER A 58 7.11 17.24 16.18
N TYR A 59 5.82 17.45 16.44
CA TYR A 59 5.09 16.71 17.50
C TYR A 59 5.05 15.20 17.26
N SER A 60 5.12 14.79 15.99
CA SER A 60 5.04 13.41 15.52
C SER A 60 5.76 13.31 14.17
N ASP A 61 6.04 12.08 13.74
CA ASP A 61 6.49 11.72 12.39
C ASP A 61 5.36 11.75 11.35
N HIS A 62 4.14 12.07 11.78
CA HIS A 62 2.97 12.31 10.94
C HIS A 62 2.28 13.62 11.30
N GLU A 63 1.73 14.30 10.29
CA GLU A 63 0.94 15.52 10.47
C GLU A 63 -0.52 15.18 10.79
N ALA A 64 -1.04 15.74 11.89
CA ALA A 64 -2.44 15.54 12.27
C ALA A 64 -3.39 16.14 11.21
N VAL A 65 -4.48 15.42 10.90
CA VAL A 65 -5.52 15.86 9.97
C VAL A 65 -6.81 16.08 10.72
N GLN A 66 -7.41 17.26 10.55
CA GLN A 66 -8.72 17.60 11.13
C GLN A 66 -9.70 17.98 10.02
N VAL A 67 -10.90 17.41 10.08
CA VAL A 67 -12.04 17.82 9.25
C VAL A 67 -13.24 18.20 10.11
N SER A 68 -13.98 19.20 9.67
CA SER A 68 -15.31 19.52 10.18
C SER A 68 -16.33 19.18 9.10
N LEU A 69 -17.27 18.30 9.44
CA LEU A 69 -18.32 17.84 8.54
C LEU A 69 -19.68 18.32 9.05
N THR A 70 -20.45 18.98 8.19
CA THR A 70 -21.86 19.28 8.43
C THR A 70 -22.73 18.18 7.84
N ILE A 71 -23.54 17.54 8.68
CA ILE A 71 -24.44 16.45 8.29
C ILE A 71 -25.88 16.93 8.43
N LYS A 72 -26.63 16.96 7.32
CA LYS A 72 -28.04 17.38 7.30
C LYS A 72 -28.91 16.27 6.71
N LYS A 73 -30.15 16.15 7.19
CA LYS A 73 -31.16 15.36 6.48
C LYS A 73 -31.55 16.13 5.23
N ASP A 74 -31.45 15.49 4.08
CA ASP A 74 -31.84 16.04 2.80
C ASP A 74 -32.81 15.08 2.13
N LYS A 75 -34.00 15.54 1.74
CA LYS A 75 -34.95 14.73 0.97
C LYS A 75 -34.55 14.64 -0.52
N GLY A 76 -33.51 15.36 -0.93
CA GLY A 76 -32.92 15.37 -2.27
C GLY A 76 -32.01 14.18 -2.57
N ARG A 77 -31.67 14.04 -3.85
CA ARG A 77 -30.76 13.00 -4.38
C ARG A 77 -29.44 13.00 -3.61
N ILE A 78 -28.88 11.80 -3.49
CA ILE A 78 -27.56 11.50 -2.94
C ILE A 78 -26.57 12.57 -3.46
N ASP A 79 -25.82 13.23 -2.56
CA ASP A 79 -24.59 13.94 -2.95
C ASP A 79 -23.60 12.85 -3.42
N GLU A 80 -23.74 12.46 -4.67
CA GLU A 80 -22.96 11.40 -5.30
C GLU A 80 -21.51 11.88 -5.43
N ALA A 81 -20.56 10.96 -5.21
CA ALA A 81 -19.15 11.26 -5.45
C ALA A 81 -19.04 11.94 -6.82
N PRO A 82 -18.39 13.12 -6.92
CA PRO A 82 -18.32 13.80 -8.20
C PRO A 82 -17.66 12.85 -9.18
N ALA A 83 -18.39 12.46 -10.23
CA ALA A 83 -17.84 11.81 -11.41
C ALA A 83 -16.99 12.80 -12.22
N SER A 84 -16.24 13.64 -11.50
CA SER A 84 -15.22 14.52 -12.05
C SER A 84 -14.23 13.65 -12.81
N GLU A 85 -13.79 14.19 -13.94
CA GLU A 85 -12.82 13.52 -14.80
C GLU A 85 -11.54 13.17 -14.05
N GLU A 86 -11.14 14.04 -13.12
CA GLU A 86 -10.02 13.82 -12.20
C GLU A 86 -10.23 12.56 -11.33
N TYR A 87 -11.40 12.39 -10.71
CA TYR A 87 -11.69 11.20 -9.89
C TYR A 87 -11.66 9.90 -10.70
N VAL A 88 -12.21 9.91 -11.92
CA VAL A 88 -12.17 8.76 -12.83
C VAL A 88 -10.72 8.45 -13.22
N LYS A 89 -9.93 9.47 -13.53
CA LYS A 89 -8.51 9.34 -13.88
C LYS A 89 -7.71 8.74 -12.72
N THR A 90 -7.81 9.29 -11.51
CA THR A 90 -7.10 8.78 -10.32
C THR A 90 -7.50 7.33 -10.01
N MET A 91 -8.77 6.97 -10.18
CA MET A 91 -9.23 5.58 -10.02
C MET A 91 -8.56 4.65 -11.03
N SER A 92 -8.46 5.07 -12.30
CA SER A 92 -7.77 4.30 -13.35
C SER A 92 -6.27 4.14 -13.05
N GLU A 93 -5.59 5.21 -12.67
CA GLU A 93 -4.17 5.18 -12.28
C GLU A 93 -3.95 4.23 -11.09
N SER A 94 -4.85 4.23 -10.12
CA SER A 94 -4.77 3.32 -8.97
C SER A 94 -4.92 1.85 -9.40
N ILE A 95 -5.86 1.54 -10.31
CA ILE A 95 -6.01 0.17 -10.85
C ILE A 95 -4.72 -0.28 -11.54
N GLU A 96 -4.04 0.60 -12.28
CA GLU A 96 -2.76 0.30 -12.92
C GLU A 96 -1.66 -0.03 -11.89
N VAL A 97 -1.65 0.63 -10.73
CA VAL A 97 -0.73 0.30 -9.63
C VAL A 97 -0.99 -1.11 -9.09
N PHE A 98 -2.25 -1.51 -8.94
CA PHE A 98 -2.60 -2.88 -8.55
C PHE A 98 -2.13 -3.90 -9.60
N ASP A 99 -2.24 -3.59 -10.89
CA ASP A 99 -1.75 -4.45 -11.97
C ASP A 99 -0.24 -4.67 -11.90
N LYS A 100 0.54 -3.59 -11.78
CA LYS A 100 2.00 -3.67 -11.60
C LYS A 100 2.39 -4.46 -10.35
N ALA A 101 1.63 -4.32 -9.26
CA ALA A 101 1.88 -5.07 -8.05
C ALA A 101 1.62 -6.58 -8.26
N LEU A 102 0.55 -6.97 -8.95
CA LEU A 102 0.27 -8.36 -9.26
C LEU A 102 1.34 -8.98 -10.18
N GLU A 103 1.80 -8.24 -11.19
CA GLU A 103 2.90 -8.70 -12.07
C GLU A 103 4.18 -8.95 -11.28
N LYS A 104 4.53 -8.03 -10.37
CA LYS A 104 5.67 -8.18 -9.48
C LYS A 104 5.54 -9.44 -8.62
N LEU A 105 4.37 -9.73 -8.07
CA LEU A 105 4.15 -10.95 -7.27
C LEU A 105 4.33 -12.24 -8.08
N ILE A 106 3.99 -12.24 -9.36
CA ILE A 106 4.25 -13.39 -10.25
C ILE A 106 5.77 -13.56 -10.44
N GLN A 107 6.49 -12.46 -10.65
CA GLN A 107 7.95 -12.49 -10.76
C GLN A 107 8.62 -12.95 -9.47
N ASP A 108 8.19 -12.44 -8.32
CA ASP A 108 8.72 -12.80 -7.00
C ASP A 108 8.49 -14.28 -6.71
N LYS A 109 7.30 -14.80 -7.01
CA LYS A 109 7.01 -16.25 -6.91
C LYS A 109 8.01 -17.08 -7.71
N ARG A 110 8.29 -16.68 -8.96
CA ARG A 110 9.25 -17.37 -9.83
C ARG A 110 10.66 -17.33 -9.23
N SER A 111 11.08 -16.19 -8.70
CA SER A 111 12.38 -16.02 -8.04
C SER A 111 12.50 -16.93 -6.81
N TYR A 112 11.49 -16.99 -5.94
CA TYR A 112 11.50 -17.88 -4.77
C TYR A 112 11.54 -19.37 -5.16
N TRP A 113 10.90 -19.77 -6.26
CA TRP A 113 11.03 -21.13 -6.80
C TRP A 113 12.45 -21.45 -7.28
N LEU A 114 13.10 -20.51 -7.96
CA LEU A 114 14.50 -20.65 -8.37
C LEU A 114 15.43 -20.76 -7.15
N TYR A 115 15.27 -19.90 -6.15
CA TYR A 115 16.07 -19.95 -4.92
C TYR A 115 15.87 -21.27 -4.17
N SER A 116 14.61 -21.72 -4.03
CA SER A 116 14.31 -23.01 -3.39
C SER A 116 14.97 -24.17 -4.14
N SER A 117 14.96 -24.15 -5.48
CA SER A 117 15.60 -25.19 -6.30
C SER A 117 17.12 -25.20 -6.13
N VAL A 118 17.76 -24.04 -6.14
CA VAL A 118 19.22 -23.91 -5.92
C VAL A 118 19.61 -24.37 -4.52
N LEU A 119 18.88 -23.95 -3.48
CA LEU A 119 19.13 -24.35 -2.10
C LEU A 119 18.93 -25.86 -1.91
N PHE A 120 17.91 -26.45 -2.54
CA PHE A 120 17.66 -27.88 -2.48
C PHE A 120 18.77 -28.69 -3.17
N LEU A 121 19.21 -28.29 -4.37
CA LEU A 121 20.33 -28.92 -5.06
C LEU A 121 21.64 -28.79 -4.26
N THR A 122 21.84 -27.65 -3.59
CA THR A 122 22.98 -27.43 -2.70
C THR A 122 22.93 -28.37 -1.50
N LEU A 123 21.76 -28.61 -0.91
CA LEU A 123 21.63 -29.60 0.17
C LEU A 123 21.92 -31.00 -0.33
N LEU A 124 21.36 -31.38 -1.48
CA LEU A 124 21.59 -32.69 -2.10
C LEU A 124 23.06 -32.95 -2.39
N SER A 125 23.79 -31.97 -2.92
CA SER A 125 25.23 -32.14 -3.20
C SER A 125 26.07 -32.33 -1.95
N THR A 126 25.58 -31.92 -0.78
CA THR A 126 26.26 -32.19 0.49
C THR A 126 25.97 -33.57 1.06
N VAL A 127 24.96 -34.31 0.55
CA VAL A 127 24.66 -35.68 0.99
C VAL A 127 25.72 -36.62 0.43
N GLY A 128 26.54 -37.22 1.29
CA GLY A 128 27.62 -38.14 0.91
C GLY A 128 29.03 -37.55 1.02
N SER A 129 29.18 -36.27 1.37
CA SER A 129 30.50 -35.71 1.71
C SER A 129 30.88 -36.13 3.13
N GLU A 130 31.82 -37.07 3.27
CA GLU A 130 32.45 -37.36 4.55
C GLU A 130 33.47 -36.26 4.89
N SER A 131 33.24 -35.58 6.00
CA SER A 131 34.05 -34.44 6.43
C SER A 131 34.82 -34.78 7.69
N THR A 132 36.07 -34.34 7.79
CA THR A 132 36.94 -34.56 8.96
C THR A 132 36.28 -34.00 10.24
N TYR A 133 36.55 -34.60 11.41
CA TYR A 133 35.80 -34.37 12.66
C TYR A 133 35.56 -32.88 13.03
N THR A 134 36.52 -31.99 12.79
CA THR A 134 36.38 -30.54 13.05
C THR A 134 35.46 -29.84 12.04
N PHE A 135 35.52 -30.24 10.76
CA PHE A 135 34.68 -29.71 9.69
C PHE A 135 33.24 -30.26 9.76
N TYR A 136 33.03 -31.40 10.40
CA TYR A 136 31.70 -31.99 10.56
C TYR A 136 30.74 -31.10 11.35
N LYS A 137 31.22 -30.44 12.42
CA LYS A 137 30.38 -29.53 13.24
C LYS A 137 29.97 -28.29 12.46
N THR A 138 30.91 -27.66 11.76
CA THR A 138 30.64 -26.45 10.97
C THR A 138 29.75 -26.75 9.77
N ALA A 139 30.00 -27.85 9.05
CA ALA A 139 29.15 -28.29 7.94
C ALA A 139 27.71 -28.59 8.39
N SER A 140 27.53 -29.19 9.57
CA SER A 140 26.20 -29.44 10.14
C SER A 140 25.43 -28.14 10.42
N VAL A 141 26.08 -27.13 11.01
CA VAL A 141 25.46 -25.82 11.27
C VAL A 141 25.06 -25.14 9.96
N VAL A 142 25.93 -25.17 8.95
CA VAL A 142 25.63 -24.58 7.62
C VAL A 142 24.43 -25.27 6.97
N ARG A 143 24.34 -26.60 7.03
CA ARG A 143 23.18 -27.34 6.50
C ARG A 143 21.88 -26.96 7.20
N ILE A 144 21.90 -26.75 8.51
CA ILE A 144 20.71 -26.28 9.26
C ILE A 144 20.28 -24.90 8.75
N ILE A 145 21.21 -23.97 8.59
CA ILE A 145 20.92 -22.62 8.06
C ILE A 145 20.32 -22.69 6.65
N ILE A 146 20.93 -23.47 5.75
CA ILE A 146 20.43 -23.66 4.38
C ILE A 146 19.02 -24.28 4.40
N THR A 147 18.76 -25.22 5.31
CA THR A 147 17.43 -25.85 5.45
C THR A 147 16.39 -24.82 5.94
N ILE A 148 16.73 -23.98 6.90
CA ILE A 148 15.85 -22.90 7.36
C ILE A 148 15.55 -21.92 6.21
N LEU A 149 16.56 -21.53 5.45
CA LEU A 149 16.38 -20.65 4.28
C LEU A 149 15.50 -21.31 3.22
N LEU A 150 15.67 -22.61 2.95
CA LEU A 150 14.83 -23.36 2.01
C LEU A 150 13.37 -23.38 2.48
N CYS A 151 13.12 -23.67 3.77
CA CYS A 151 11.78 -23.63 4.33
C CYS A 151 11.16 -22.23 4.19
N TYR A 152 11.93 -21.17 4.44
CA TYR A 152 11.48 -19.80 4.26
C TYR A 152 11.12 -19.50 2.79
N THR A 153 11.98 -19.86 1.82
CA THR A 153 11.71 -19.58 0.40
C THR A 153 10.50 -20.37 -0.11
N LEU A 154 10.29 -21.59 0.37
CA LEU A 154 9.10 -22.39 0.08
C LEU A 154 7.85 -21.76 0.69
N PHE A 155 7.90 -21.34 1.96
CA PHE A 155 6.79 -20.63 2.60
C PHE A 155 6.40 -19.38 1.81
N MET A 156 7.38 -18.60 1.37
CA MET A 156 7.16 -17.40 0.55
C MET A 156 6.53 -17.73 -0.81
N ALA A 157 7.01 -18.78 -1.48
CA ALA A 157 6.50 -19.19 -2.80
C ALA A 157 5.06 -19.76 -2.76
N PHE A 158 4.70 -20.46 -1.68
CA PHE A 158 3.40 -21.15 -1.56
C PHE A 158 2.34 -20.33 -0.84
N ILE A 159 2.61 -19.98 0.41
CA ILE A 159 1.60 -19.45 1.33
C ILE A 159 1.53 -17.94 1.20
N TRP A 160 2.67 -17.27 1.38
CA TRP A 160 2.72 -15.81 1.38
C TRP A 160 2.24 -15.23 0.06
N ASN A 161 2.79 -15.70 -1.06
CA ASN A 161 2.40 -15.22 -2.38
C ASN A 161 0.89 -15.39 -2.66
N ARG A 162 0.29 -16.49 -2.21
CA ARG A 162 -1.15 -16.72 -2.38
C ARG A 162 -1.99 -15.73 -1.57
N ILE A 163 -1.59 -15.47 -0.31
CA ILE A 163 -2.26 -14.50 0.56
C ILE A 163 -2.18 -13.11 -0.08
N GLU A 164 -1.00 -12.72 -0.54
CA GLU A 164 -0.75 -11.39 -1.09
C GLU A 164 -1.49 -11.16 -2.42
N VAL A 165 -1.45 -12.13 -3.34
CA VAL A 165 -2.22 -12.07 -4.60
C VAL A 165 -3.72 -11.93 -4.31
N ASN A 166 -4.26 -12.70 -3.36
CA ASN A 166 -5.68 -12.64 -3.03
C ASN A 166 -6.07 -11.29 -2.41
N ALA A 167 -5.22 -10.73 -1.53
CA ALA A 167 -5.46 -9.43 -0.92
C ALA A 167 -5.49 -8.30 -1.97
N ILE A 168 -4.47 -8.26 -2.84
CA ILE A 168 -4.35 -7.26 -3.91
C ILE A 168 -5.48 -7.43 -4.93
N LEU A 169 -5.81 -8.66 -5.34
CA LEU A 169 -6.89 -8.92 -6.29
C LEU A 169 -8.25 -8.47 -5.74
N THR A 170 -8.52 -8.70 -4.45
CA THR A 170 -9.77 -8.26 -3.81
C THR A 170 -9.89 -6.74 -3.83
N GLY A 171 -8.80 -6.02 -3.51
CA GLY A 171 -8.74 -4.56 -3.62
C GLY A 171 -9.00 -4.08 -5.04
N LYS A 172 -8.32 -4.67 -6.03
CA LYS A 172 -8.47 -4.34 -7.46
C LYS A 172 -9.91 -4.55 -7.94
N LEU A 173 -10.54 -5.68 -7.63
CA LEU A 173 -11.91 -5.98 -8.04
C LEU A 173 -12.91 -4.98 -7.45
N GLY A 174 -12.73 -4.59 -6.19
CA GLY A 174 -13.54 -3.56 -5.55
C GLY A 174 -13.44 -2.21 -6.29
N MET A 175 -12.22 -1.80 -6.66
CA MET A 175 -11.98 -0.55 -7.38
C MET A 175 -12.53 -0.60 -8.81
N GLN A 176 -12.37 -1.72 -9.53
CA GLN A 176 -12.93 -1.89 -10.86
C GLN A 176 -14.46 -1.82 -10.86
N HIS A 177 -15.12 -2.38 -9.85
CA HIS A 177 -16.56 -2.27 -9.70
C HIS A 177 -17.02 -0.81 -9.54
N VAL A 178 -16.32 -0.05 -8.68
CA VAL A 178 -16.58 1.39 -8.50
C VAL A 178 -16.31 2.15 -9.80
N HIS A 179 -15.18 1.92 -10.46
CA HIS A 179 -14.82 2.57 -11.72
C HIS A 179 -15.87 2.33 -12.81
N ALA A 180 -16.32 1.09 -13.00
CA ALA A 180 -17.37 0.75 -13.95
C ALA A 180 -18.73 1.40 -13.60
N SER A 181 -19.02 1.61 -12.32
CA SER A 181 -20.21 2.33 -11.88
C SER A 181 -20.14 3.83 -12.24
N LEU A 182 -18.95 4.43 -12.19
CA LEU A 182 -18.73 5.84 -12.55
C LEU A 182 -18.84 6.06 -14.06
N LEU A 183 -18.23 5.19 -14.87
CA LEU A 183 -18.29 5.29 -16.33
C LEU A 183 -19.71 5.19 -16.86
N ARG A 184 -20.51 4.25 -16.33
CA ARG A 184 -21.93 4.12 -16.68
C ARG A 184 -22.73 5.39 -16.35
N ARG A 185 -22.40 6.06 -15.26
CA ARG A 185 -23.04 7.33 -14.87
C ARG A 185 -22.66 8.48 -15.80
N LYS A 186 -21.38 8.57 -16.18
CA LYS A 186 -20.90 9.58 -17.17
C LYS A 186 -21.66 9.44 -18.49
N GLN A 187 -21.92 8.20 -18.94
CA GLN A 187 -22.71 7.93 -20.15
C GLN A 187 -24.20 8.30 -20.03
N SER A 188 -24.80 8.16 -18.85
CA SER A 188 -26.22 8.53 -18.62
C SER A 188 -26.47 10.03 -18.40
N SER A 189 -25.41 10.84 -18.36
CA SER A 189 -25.47 12.29 -18.16
C SER A 189 -25.40 13.09 -19.47
N PHE A 190 -25.33 12.39 -20.61
CA PHE A 190 -25.50 12.91 -21.96
C PHE A 190 -26.82 12.40 -22.54
#